data_AF-A0A961H4U3-F1
#
_entry.id   AF-A0A961H4U3-F1
#
_cell.length_a   1.000
_cell.length_b   1.000
_cell.length_c   1.000
_cell.angle_alpha   90.00
_cell.angle_beta   90.00
_cell.angle_gamma   90.00
#
_symmetry.space_group_name_H-M   'P 1'
#
loop_
_entity.id
_entity.type
_entity.pdbx_description
1 polymer ?
#
loop_
_entity_poly.entity_id
_entity_poly.type
_entity_poly.pdbx_seq_one_letter_code
_entity_poly.pdbx_strand_id
1 'polypeptide(L)'
;MLGAIDDIGRDARRGGYSRPVYSEAELTLREWFTAEATARGLDVSTDANGIIWAWWDLPNAADAGDASRDGALVTGSHLDSVPGGGAFDGPLGVASALAAYDLLAAREAAGELHRTRALAIAVFPEEEGSRFGVACLGSRLLAGAIDPVRALALRDRDGNTFADVATAHGLDPHRMGRDDATLARIGHFIELHVEQGRGLNSEAYTDHAGRGPAIAVGNSILGHGRWRLRFTGQGNHAGTTLMTDRADPMVAAAQTIIAVRAIAAAQNDARATVGRIEPIPGGTNVIASIVDVWLDVR
;
A
#
# COMPACT_ATOMS: atom_id res chain seq x y z
N MET A 1 18.41 2.79 -11.21
CA MET A 1 17.70 2.79 -9.92
C MET A 1 16.89 1.50 -9.72
N LEU A 2 15.78 1.27 -10.43
CA LEU A 2 14.94 0.07 -10.25
C LEU A 2 15.69 -1.28 -10.41
N GLY A 3 16.68 -1.34 -11.30
CA GLY A 3 17.50 -2.54 -11.48
C GLY A 3 18.29 -2.96 -10.23
N ALA A 4 18.52 -2.06 -9.27
CA ALA A 4 19.22 -2.38 -8.01
C ALA A 4 18.37 -3.22 -7.06
N ILE A 5 17.04 -3.27 -7.27
CA ILE A 5 16.09 -3.94 -6.39
C ILE A 5 15.26 -5.02 -7.10
N ASP A 6 15.59 -5.36 -8.34
CA ASP A 6 14.79 -6.25 -9.19
C ASP A 6 14.75 -7.71 -8.69
N ASP A 7 15.72 -8.14 -7.89
CA ASP A 7 15.73 -9.50 -7.34
C ASP A 7 15.14 -9.59 -5.92
N ILE A 8 14.82 -8.46 -5.30
CA ILE A 8 14.41 -8.42 -3.89
C ILE A 8 12.91 -8.73 -3.77
N GLY A 9 12.59 -9.83 -3.09
CA GLY A 9 11.21 -10.24 -2.83
C GLY A 9 10.51 -10.93 -4.01
N ARG A 10 11.26 -11.46 -4.98
CA ARG A 10 10.70 -12.28 -6.08
C ARG A 10 9.93 -13.48 -5.53
N ASP A 11 8.69 -13.66 -5.97
CA ASP A 11 7.84 -14.81 -5.57
C ASP A 11 7.79 -15.85 -6.70
N ALA A 12 8.62 -16.88 -6.59
CA ALA A 12 8.66 -17.95 -7.61
C ALA A 12 7.38 -18.79 -7.67
N ARG A 13 6.54 -18.80 -6.63
CA ARG A 13 5.32 -19.61 -6.59
C ARG A 13 4.15 -18.87 -7.23
N ARG A 14 4.02 -17.57 -6.96
CA ARG A 14 2.92 -16.72 -7.45
C ARG A 14 3.29 -15.98 -8.73
N GLY A 15 4.58 -15.88 -9.05
CA GLY A 15 5.09 -14.93 -10.03
C GLY A 15 5.17 -13.52 -9.44
N GLY A 16 5.98 -12.64 -10.03
CA GLY A 16 6.10 -11.25 -9.55
C GLY A 16 6.85 -11.15 -8.21
N TYR A 17 6.28 -10.38 -7.28
CA TYR A 17 6.90 -10.03 -6.01
C TYR A 17 5.96 -10.20 -4.81
N SER A 18 6.52 -10.57 -3.66
CA SER A 18 5.80 -10.63 -2.39
C SER A 18 6.65 -9.97 -1.32
N ARG A 19 6.33 -8.72 -1.00
CA ARG A 19 7.10 -7.84 -0.10
C ARG A 19 6.21 -7.28 1.00
N PRO A 20 5.55 -8.11 1.84
CA PRO A 20 4.72 -7.57 2.90
C PRO A 20 5.56 -6.73 3.88
N VAL A 21 4.94 -5.71 4.48
CA VAL A 21 5.62 -4.80 5.43
C VAL A 21 6.37 -5.59 6.50
N TYR A 22 7.60 -5.17 6.80
CA TYR A 22 8.51 -5.81 7.76
C TYR A 22 8.82 -7.28 7.48
N SER A 23 8.68 -7.74 6.24
CA SER A 23 9.35 -8.97 5.79
C SER A 23 10.81 -8.69 5.51
N GLU A 24 11.65 -9.73 5.46
CA GLU A 24 13.06 -9.60 5.07
C GLU A 24 13.24 -8.85 3.75
N ALA A 25 12.38 -9.12 2.76
CA ALA A 25 12.42 -8.44 1.46
C ALA A 25 12.09 -6.95 1.59
N GLU A 26 11.04 -6.57 2.33
CA GLU A 26 10.69 -5.17 2.52
C GLU A 26 11.74 -4.43 3.37
N LEU A 27 12.29 -5.07 4.40
CA LEU A 27 13.41 -4.51 5.19
C LEU A 27 14.64 -4.24 4.34
N THR A 28 15.00 -5.17 3.44
CA THR A 28 16.10 -4.97 2.49
C THR A 28 15.84 -3.76 1.58
N LEU A 29 14.59 -3.54 1.16
CA LEU A 29 14.21 -2.37 0.36
C LEU A 29 14.29 -1.06 1.15
N ARG A 30 13.92 -1.08 2.43
CA ARG A 30 14.07 0.07 3.34
C ARG A 30 15.54 0.43 3.55
N GLU A 31 16.39 -0.58 3.74
CA GLU A 31 17.84 -0.42 3.87
C GLU A 31 18.43 0.16 2.58
N TRP A 32 18.03 -0.38 1.43
CA TRP A 32 18.40 0.16 0.12
C TRP A 32 18.01 1.64 0.00
N PHE A 33 16.75 2.00 0.28
CA PHE A 33 16.30 3.39 0.20
C PHE A 33 17.10 4.30 1.14
N THR A 34 17.31 3.86 2.38
CA THR A 34 18.08 4.60 3.38
C THR A 34 19.51 4.83 2.92
N ALA A 35 20.16 3.82 2.33
CA ALA A 35 21.51 3.92 1.80
C ALA A 35 21.57 4.87 0.59
N GLU A 36 20.65 4.77 -0.35
CA GLU A 36 20.56 5.65 -1.53
C GLU A 36 20.32 7.11 -1.14
N ALA A 37 19.44 7.37 -0.17
CA ALA A 37 19.16 8.70 0.32
C ALA A 37 20.34 9.29 1.11
N THR A 38 20.97 8.49 1.98
CA THR A 38 22.14 8.91 2.76
C THR A 38 23.34 9.21 1.86
N ALA A 39 23.57 8.41 0.81
CA ALA A 39 24.64 8.65 -0.16
C ALA A 39 24.47 9.97 -0.93
N ARG A 40 23.24 10.50 -0.99
CA ARG A 40 22.90 11.81 -1.55
C ARG A 40 23.00 12.96 -0.55
N GLY A 41 23.36 12.67 0.71
CA GLY A 41 23.42 13.67 1.77
C GLY A 41 22.05 14.17 2.23
N LEU A 42 20.98 13.40 2.00
CA LEU A 42 19.66 13.69 2.56
C LEU A 42 19.66 13.35 4.05
N ASP A 43 18.93 14.12 4.86
CA ASP A 43 18.70 13.79 6.27
C ASP A 43 17.61 12.71 6.38
N VAL A 44 18.02 11.49 6.71
CA VAL A 44 17.13 10.33 6.76
C VAL A 44 16.68 10.04 8.19
N SER A 45 15.37 9.93 8.37
CA SER A 45 14.75 9.58 9.65
C SER A 45 13.56 8.65 9.43
N THR A 46 13.23 7.85 10.44
CA THR A 46 11.98 7.08 10.46
C THR A 46 11.08 7.65 11.55
N ASP A 47 9.84 7.97 11.20
CA ASP A 47 8.88 8.51 12.18
C ASP A 47 8.27 7.40 13.06
N ALA A 48 7.43 7.81 14.03
CA ALA A 48 6.80 6.88 14.95
C ALA A 48 5.87 5.87 14.25
N ASN A 49 5.34 6.21 13.06
CA ASN A 49 4.44 5.36 12.27
C ASN A 49 5.21 4.46 11.28
N GLY A 50 6.55 4.51 11.29
CA GLY A 50 7.39 3.71 10.41
C GLY A 50 7.55 4.28 9.01
N ILE A 51 7.16 5.54 8.75
CA ILE A 51 7.43 6.20 7.47
C ILE A 51 8.88 6.64 7.47
N ILE A 52 9.63 6.28 6.41
CA ILE A 52 11.00 6.76 6.23
C ILE A 52 10.93 8.07 5.46
N TRP A 53 11.56 9.10 6.00
CA TRP A 53 11.67 10.43 5.42
C TRP A 53 13.12 10.70 5.06
N ALA A 54 13.37 11.12 3.82
CA ALA A 54 14.66 11.64 3.37
C ALA A 54 14.51 13.12 3.02
N TRP A 55 14.95 14.00 3.93
CA TRP A 55 14.79 15.44 3.83
C TRP A 55 15.93 16.10 3.06
N TRP A 56 15.57 16.98 2.14
CA TRP A 56 16.46 17.92 1.48
C TRP A 56 16.15 19.32 1.98
N ASP A 57 16.85 19.70 3.04
CA ASP A 57 16.66 20.98 3.72
C ASP A 57 17.17 22.16 2.89
N LEU A 58 16.71 23.36 3.21
CA LEU A 58 17.25 24.59 2.62
C LEU A 58 18.70 24.83 3.07
N PRO A 59 19.57 25.42 2.25
CA PRO A 59 20.99 25.62 2.60
C PRO A 59 21.24 26.44 3.88
N ASN A 60 20.26 27.27 4.29
CA ASN A 60 20.32 28.11 5.50
C ASN A 60 19.32 27.65 6.58
N ALA A 61 18.89 26.39 6.55
CA ALA A 61 17.92 25.84 7.50
C ALA A 61 18.46 25.67 8.92
N ALA A 62 19.79 25.68 9.10
CA ALA A 62 20.43 25.44 10.40
C ALA A 62 19.95 26.38 11.51
N ASP A 63 19.61 27.63 11.19
CA ASP A 63 19.13 28.62 12.15
C ASP A 63 17.62 28.48 12.48
N ALA A 64 16.86 27.79 11.62
CA ALA A 64 15.41 27.61 11.75
C ALA A 64 15.02 26.24 12.34
N GLY A 65 15.97 25.30 12.45
CA GLY A 65 15.72 23.95 12.97
C GLY A 65 14.60 23.23 12.22
N ASP A 66 13.87 22.34 12.90
CA ASP A 66 12.79 21.54 12.28
C ASP A 66 11.68 22.38 11.62
N ALA A 67 11.47 23.64 12.04
CA ALA A 67 10.48 24.53 11.45
C ALA A 67 10.83 24.96 10.01
N SER A 68 12.08 24.78 9.57
CA SER A 68 12.46 25.02 8.17
C SER A 68 11.81 24.05 7.19
N ARG A 69 11.26 22.94 7.69
CA ARG A 69 10.59 21.90 6.91
C ARG A 69 9.09 22.16 6.78
N ASP A 70 8.54 23.15 7.47
CA ASP A 70 7.12 23.46 7.44
C ASP A 70 6.66 23.78 6.02
N GLY A 71 5.58 23.11 5.62
CA GLY A 71 5.08 23.19 4.27
C GLY A 71 6.11 22.81 3.20
N ALA A 72 6.88 21.73 3.35
CA ALA A 72 7.72 21.18 2.29
C ALA A 72 6.90 20.66 1.09
N LEU A 73 7.57 20.46 -0.04
CA LEU A 73 7.05 19.62 -1.13
C LEU A 73 7.56 18.18 -0.91
N VAL A 74 6.62 17.28 -0.66
CA VAL A 74 6.89 15.87 -0.41
C VAL A 74 6.55 15.07 -1.66
N THR A 75 7.41 14.12 -1.99
CA THR A 75 7.14 13.09 -2.99
C THR A 75 7.51 11.74 -2.41
N GLY A 76 7.07 10.66 -3.04
CA GLY A 76 7.31 9.32 -2.50
C GLY A 76 6.21 8.36 -2.90
N SER A 77 6.27 7.17 -2.31
CA SER A 77 5.31 6.09 -2.51
C SER A 77 5.58 5.00 -1.45
N HIS A 78 5.39 3.73 -1.78
CA HIS A 78 5.61 2.59 -0.91
C HIS A 78 6.60 1.58 -1.51
N LEU A 79 7.09 0.66 -0.67
CA LEU A 79 7.97 -0.45 -1.10
C LEU A 79 7.40 -1.83 -0.76
N ASP A 80 6.31 -1.89 -0.01
CA ASP A 80 5.58 -3.14 0.19
C ASP A 80 4.76 -3.53 -1.05
N SER A 81 4.41 -4.80 -1.17
CA SER A 81 3.59 -5.29 -2.29
C SER A 81 2.55 -6.30 -1.84
N VAL A 82 1.45 -6.40 -2.58
CA VAL A 82 0.58 -7.59 -2.51
C VAL A 82 1.35 -8.87 -2.87
N PRO A 83 0.84 -10.05 -2.45
CA PRO A 83 1.40 -11.34 -2.87
C PRO A 83 1.30 -11.53 -4.39
N GLY A 84 2.45 -11.68 -5.05
CA GLY A 84 2.55 -11.76 -6.50
C GLY A 84 2.32 -10.44 -7.23
N GLY A 85 2.57 -9.32 -6.57
CA GLY A 85 2.48 -7.97 -7.12
C GLY A 85 3.50 -7.69 -8.23
N GLY A 86 3.26 -6.60 -8.96
CA GLY A 86 4.14 -6.14 -10.04
C GLY A 86 5.47 -5.55 -9.55
N ALA A 87 6.37 -5.29 -10.50
CA ALA A 87 7.68 -4.67 -10.19
C ALA A 87 7.59 -3.18 -9.85
N PHE A 88 6.56 -2.49 -10.36
CA PHE A 88 6.52 -1.03 -10.44
C PHE A 88 5.55 -0.36 -9.44
N ASP A 89 4.57 -1.11 -8.96
CA ASP A 89 3.54 -0.68 -7.99
C ASP A 89 4.18 -0.36 -6.64
N GLY A 90 4.33 0.92 -6.30
CA GLY A 90 5.19 1.42 -5.22
C GLY A 90 6.62 1.82 -5.66
N PRO A 91 7.53 0.86 -5.97
CA PRO A 91 8.94 1.16 -6.25
C PRO A 91 9.19 2.15 -7.38
N LEU A 92 8.30 2.26 -8.38
CA LEU A 92 8.43 3.28 -9.42
C LEU A 92 8.41 4.69 -8.83
N GLY A 93 7.49 4.96 -7.89
CA GLY A 93 7.37 6.27 -7.25
C GLY A 93 8.60 6.61 -6.43
N VAL A 94 9.08 5.68 -5.60
CA VAL A 94 10.27 5.87 -4.75
C VAL A 94 11.53 6.05 -5.59
N ALA A 95 11.76 5.18 -6.58
CA ALA A 95 12.93 5.29 -7.45
C ALA A 95 12.91 6.55 -8.32
N SER A 96 11.73 6.98 -8.76
CA SER A 96 11.60 8.21 -9.55
C SER A 96 11.78 9.46 -8.70
N ALA A 97 11.36 9.44 -7.43
CA ALA A 97 11.61 10.52 -6.48
C ALA A 97 13.12 10.75 -6.25
N LEU A 98 13.89 9.67 -6.07
CA LEU A 98 15.36 9.74 -5.97
C LEU A 98 15.99 10.28 -7.27
N ALA A 99 15.50 9.85 -8.44
CA ALA A 99 16.01 10.36 -9.72
C ALA A 99 15.65 11.83 -9.95
N ALA A 100 14.46 12.25 -9.53
CA ALA A 100 14.02 13.65 -9.58
C ALA A 100 14.89 14.51 -8.66
N TYR A 101 15.21 14.03 -7.46
CA TYR A 101 16.18 14.69 -6.59
C TYR A 101 17.51 14.91 -7.29
N ASP A 102 18.09 13.87 -7.92
CA ASP A 102 19.41 13.99 -8.59
C ASP A 102 19.42 15.11 -9.64
N LEU A 103 18.34 15.20 -10.43
CA LEU A 103 18.17 16.25 -11.45
C LEU A 103 17.97 17.64 -10.84
N LEU A 104 17.16 17.76 -9.78
CA LEU A 104 16.91 19.04 -9.12
C LEU A 104 18.17 19.54 -8.40
N ALA A 105 18.90 18.66 -7.73
CA ALA A 105 20.14 18.96 -7.04
C ALA A 105 21.22 19.44 -8.01
N ALA A 106 21.34 18.79 -9.18
CA ALA A 106 22.27 19.23 -10.22
C ALA A 106 21.92 20.63 -10.75
N ARG A 107 20.64 20.90 -11.01
CA ARG A 107 20.18 22.22 -11.47
C ARG A 107 20.39 23.31 -10.44
N GLU A 108 20.20 23.00 -9.17
CA GLU A 108 20.46 23.96 -8.10
C GLU A 108 21.95 24.22 -7.91
N ALA A 109 22.80 23.20 -7.98
CA ALA A 109 24.25 23.36 -7.94
C ALA A 109 24.78 24.19 -9.14
N ALA A 110 24.10 24.12 -10.28
CA ALA A 110 24.37 24.95 -11.46
C ALA A 110 23.79 26.37 -11.38
N GLY A 111 23.00 26.69 -10.34
CA GLY A 111 22.33 27.99 -10.19
C GLY A 111 21.11 28.19 -11.11
N GLU A 112 20.61 27.12 -11.73
CA GLU A 112 19.43 27.14 -12.62
C GLU A 112 18.11 26.99 -11.86
N LEU A 113 18.18 26.60 -10.59
CA LEU A 113 17.06 26.39 -9.69
C LEU A 113 17.41 26.98 -8.33
N HIS A 114 16.49 27.76 -7.77
CA HIS A 114 16.57 28.22 -6.38
C HIS A 114 15.34 27.70 -5.63
N ARG A 115 15.52 26.69 -4.78
CA ARG A 115 14.42 26.14 -3.98
C ARG A 115 13.98 27.11 -2.89
N THR A 116 12.68 27.31 -2.76
CA THR A 116 12.07 28.19 -1.73
C THR A 116 11.45 27.41 -0.57
N ARG A 117 11.42 26.09 -0.67
CA ARG A 117 10.83 25.16 0.31
C ARG A 117 11.74 23.94 0.41
N ALA A 118 11.77 23.32 1.59
CA ALA A 118 12.39 22.00 1.73
C ALA A 118 11.67 20.97 0.84
N LEU A 119 12.38 19.90 0.49
CA LEU A 119 11.83 18.74 -0.19
C LEU A 119 11.97 17.50 0.68
N ALA A 120 11.09 16.53 0.53
CA ALA A 120 11.26 15.23 1.17
C ALA A 120 10.85 14.10 0.24
N ILE A 121 11.56 12.98 0.35
CA ILE A 121 11.14 11.70 -0.20
C ILE A 121 10.60 10.84 0.95
N ALA A 122 9.36 10.39 0.85
CA ALA A 122 8.71 9.55 1.85
C ALA A 122 8.52 8.12 1.34
N VAL A 123 8.81 7.13 2.19
CA VAL A 123 8.48 5.72 1.96
C VAL A 123 7.47 5.28 3.01
N PHE A 124 6.22 5.10 2.58
CA PHE A 124 5.12 4.70 3.46
C PHE A 124 5.13 3.18 3.68
N PRO A 125 5.00 2.71 4.94
CA PRO A 125 4.85 1.29 5.23
C PRO A 125 3.39 0.85 5.09
N GLU A 126 3.20 -0.39 4.61
CA GLU A 126 1.89 -1.06 4.53
C GLU A 126 0.86 -0.22 3.77
N GLU A 127 1.22 0.18 2.55
CA GLU A 127 0.27 0.81 1.63
C GLU A 127 -0.76 -0.21 1.15
N GLU A 128 -0.32 -1.43 0.84
CA GLU A 128 -1.18 -2.40 0.16
C GLU A 128 -2.22 -3.01 1.11
N GLY A 129 -1.90 -3.08 2.40
CA GLY A 129 -2.65 -3.83 3.41
C GLY A 129 -2.42 -5.34 3.27
N SER A 130 -1.27 -5.74 2.74
CA SER A 130 -0.93 -7.12 2.37
C SER A 130 -0.69 -8.01 3.60
N ARG A 131 -0.17 -7.46 4.69
CA ARG A 131 0.11 -8.21 5.93
C ARG A 131 -1.00 -8.04 6.97
N PHE A 132 -1.42 -6.81 7.25
CA PHE A 132 -2.39 -6.51 8.32
C PHE A 132 -3.82 -6.23 7.82
N GLY A 133 -4.07 -6.31 6.51
CA GLY A 133 -5.42 -6.24 5.94
C GLY A 133 -6.03 -4.84 5.89
N VAL A 134 -5.26 -3.81 6.25
CA VAL A 134 -5.65 -2.40 6.15
C VAL A 134 -4.64 -1.68 5.27
N ALA A 135 -5.11 -1.17 4.13
CA ALA A 135 -4.30 -0.38 3.22
C ALA A 135 -3.96 1.00 3.80
N CYS A 136 -2.83 1.54 3.36
CA CYS A 136 -2.30 2.85 3.70
C CYS A 136 -2.12 3.01 5.22
N LEU A 137 -1.68 1.96 5.92
CA LEU A 137 -1.69 1.95 7.39
C LEU A 137 -0.80 3.05 7.97
N GLY A 138 0.43 3.20 7.46
CA GLY A 138 1.36 4.25 7.92
C GLY A 138 0.82 5.67 7.69
N SER A 139 0.31 5.96 6.50
CA SER A 139 -0.23 7.29 6.16
C SER A 139 -1.57 7.56 6.87
N ARG A 140 -2.42 6.55 7.08
CA ARG A 140 -3.64 6.68 7.89
C ARG A 140 -3.32 6.96 9.34
N LEU A 141 -2.30 6.33 9.92
CA LEU A 141 -1.86 6.63 11.29
C LEU A 141 -1.39 8.07 11.38
N LEU A 142 -0.48 8.50 10.50
CA LEU A 142 0.03 9.87 10.43
C LEU A 142 -1.11 10.90 10.33
N ALA A 143 -2.07 10.67 9.43
CA ALA A 143 -3.21 11.57 9.21
C ALA A 143 -4.30 11.48 10.29
N GLY A 144 -4.24 10.50 11.19
CA GLY A 144 -5.33 10.21 12.14
C GLY A 144 -6.60 9.65 11.48
N ALA A 145 -6.49 9.07 10.28
CA ALA A 145 -7.58 8.44 9.55
C ALA A 145 -7.89 7.00 10.02
N ILE A 146 -7.10 6.48 10.95
CA ILE A 146 -7.38 5.25 11.68
C ILE A 146 -7.09 5.45 13.17
N ASP A 147 -7.95 4.89 14.02
CA ASP A 147 -7.71 4.84 15.46
C ASP A 147 -6.45 4.00 15.77
N PRO A 148 -5.46 4.55 16.50
CA PRO A 148 -4.21 3.85 16.78
C PRO A 148 -4.42 2.54 17.56
N VAL A 149 -5.37 2.50 18.50
CA VAL A 149 -5.66 1.27 19.27
C VAL A 149 -6.14 0.15 18.35
N ARG A 150 -7.04 0.47 17.40
CA ARG A 150 -7.49 -0.46 16.38
C ARG A 150 -6.35 -0.91 15.46
N ALA A 151 -5.51 0.03 15.00
CA ALA A 151 -4.39 -0.27 14.11
C ALA A 151 -3.38 -1.23 14.77
N LEU A 152 -2.98 -0.94 16.00
CA LEU A 152 -2.06 -1.74 16.78
C LEU A 152 -2.57 -3.16 17.08
N ALA A 153 -3.90 -3.32 17.17
CA ALA A 153 -4.56 -4.61 17.40
C ALA A 153 -4.78 -5.45 16.12
N LEU A 154 -4.47 -4.93 14.93
CA LEU A 154 -4.54 -5.71 13.69
C LEU A 154 -3.61 -6.92 13.78
N ARG A 155 -4.02 -8.06 13.22
CA ARG A 155 -3.25 -9.29 13.25
C ARG A 155 -2.87 -9.73 11.85
N ASP A 156 -1.63 -10.18 11.69
CA ASP A 156 -1.20 -10.87 10.48
C ASP A 156 -1.71 -12.32 10.44
N ARG A 157 -1.33 -13.05 9.39
CA ARG A 157 -1.77 -14.44 9.17
C ARG A 157 -1.23 -15.42 10.20
N ASP A 158 -0.11 -15.09 10.84
CA ASP A 158 0.52 -15.91 11.88
C ASP A 158 -0.01 -15.55 13.27
N GLY A 159 -0.90 -14.55 13.35
CA GLY A 159 -1.56 -14.11 14.57
C GLY A 159 -0.80 -13.02 15.33
N ASN A 160 0.34 -12.55 14.83
CA ASN A 160 1.11 -11.47 15.46
C ASN A 160 0.36 -10.14 15.34
N THR A 161 0.35 -9.34 16.39
CA THR A 161 -0.26 -8.00 16.30
C THR A 161 0.65 -7.02 15.59
N PHE A 162 0.09 -5.97 15.00
CA PHE A 162 0.89 -4.88 14.42
C PHE A 162 1.82 -4.25 15.47
N ALA A 163 1.36 -4.12 16.72
CA ALA A 163 2.18 -3.66 17.83
C ALA A 163 3.40 -4.55 18.09
N ASP A 164 3.23 -5.87 18.12
CA ASP A 164 4.32 -6.83 18.36
C ASP A 164 5.36 -6.74 17.24
N VAL A 165 4.91 -6.70 16.00
CA VAL A 165 5.79 -6.61 14.83
C VAL A 165 6.51 -5.26 14.79
N ALA A 166 5.81 -4.14 15.01
CA ALA A 166 6.43 -2.82 15.09
C ALA A 166 7.53 -2.76 16.17
N THR A 167 7.25 -3.31 17.36
CA THR A 167 8.21 -3.39 18.46
C THR A 167 9.45 -4.20 18.08
N ALA A 168 9.25 -5.35 17.42
CA ALA A 168 10.34 -6.20 16.95
C ALA A 168 11.26 -5.49 15.93
N HIS A 169 10.75 -4.46 15.25
CA HIS A 169 11.50 -3.64 14.29
C HIS A 169 11.89 -2.25 14.85
N GLY A 170 11.91 -2.10 16.18
CA GLY A 170 12.49 -0.93 16.85
C GLY A 170 11.59 0.32 16.89
N LEU A 171 10.31 0.19 16.52
CA LEU A 171 9.32 1.24 16.69
C LEU A 171 8.67 1.13 18.07
N ASP A 172 8.23 2.26 18.61
CA ASP A 172 7.48 2.33 19.86
C ASP A 172 5.97 2.47 19.56
N PRO A 173 5.16 1.40 19.75
CA PRO A 173 3.72 1.45 19.53
C PRO A 173 2.99 2.57 20.30
N HIS A 174 3.52 3.00 21.45
CA HIS A 174 2.89 4.05 22.25
C HIS A 174 2.99 5.44 21.61
N ARG A 175 3.89 5.60 20.63
CA ARG A 175 4.07 6.85 19.88
C ARG A 175 3.36 6.82 18.52
N MET A 176 2.79 5.68 18.12
CA MET A 176 2.07 5.56 16.85
C MET A 176 0.73 6.29 16.90
N GLY A 177 0.40 6.95 15.79
CA GLY A 177 -0.83 7.69 15.62
C GLY A 177 -0.61 9.03 14.93
N ARG A 178 -1.60 9.91 15.09
CA ARG A 178 -1.61 11.23 14.46
C ARG A 178 -0.43 12.07 14.96
N ASP A 179 0.30 12.66 14.02
CA ASP A 179 1.42 13.56 14.30
C ASP A 179 1.21 14.89 13.57
N ASP A 180 0.71 15.89 14.29
CA ASP A 180 0.44 17.22 13.72
C ASP A 180 1.71 17.96 13.32
N ALA A 181 2.85 17.67 13.96
CA ALA A 181 4.13 18.30 13.60
C ALA A 181 4.64 17.77 12.26
N THR A 182 4.60 16.45 12.05
CA THR A 182 4.94 15.86 10.75
C THR A 182 3.94 16.30 9.67
N LEU A 183 2.65 16.38 9.97
CA LEU A 183 1.64 16.90 9.02
C LEU A 183 1.88 18.37 8.64
N ALA A 184 2.29 19.23 9.58
CA ALA A 184 2.61 20.63 9.29
C ALA A 184 3.79 20.79 8.31
N ARG A 185 4.71 19.83 8.30
CA ARG A 185 5.82 19.76 7.32
C ARG A 185 5.36 19.41 5.91
N ILE A 186 4.16 18.87 5.73
CA ILE A 186 3.65 18.49 4.40
C ILE A 186 2.84 19.66 3.85
N GLY A 187 3.43 20.41 2.91
CA GLY A 187 2.71 21.47 2.22
C GLY A 187 2.05 20.98 0.94
N HIS A 188 2.73 20.16 0.16
CA HIS A 188 2.17 19.47 -1.01
C HIS A 188 2.72 18.04 -1.05
N PHE A 189 1.90 17.10 -1.52
CA PHE A 189 2.32 15.72 -1.77
C PHE A 189 2.11 15.38 -3.25
N ILE A 190 3.16 14.91 -3.92
CA ILE A 190 3.10 14.46 -5.32
C ILE A 190 3.63 13.03 -5.40
N GLU A 191 2.77 12.10 -5.81
CA GLU A 191 3.14 10.71 -6.02
C GLU A 191 3.12 10.36 -7.51
N LEU A 192 4.22 9.82 -8.01
CA LEU A 192 4.26 9.18 -9.32
C LEU A 192 3.91 7.71 -9.13
N HIS A 193 2.94 7.23 -9.89
CA HIS A 193 2.49 5.85 -9.79
C HIS A 193 2.20 5.25 -11.17
N VAL A 194 2.25 3.93 -11.28
CA VAL A 194 1.71 3.23 -12.44
C VAL A 194 0.19 3.36 -12.46
N GLU A 195 -0.41 3.40 -13.64
CA GLU A 195 -1.86 3.51 -13.78
C GLU A 195 -2.62 2.30 -13.19
N GLN A 196 -1.98 1.13 -13.14
CA GLN A 196 -2.55 -0.18 -12.78
C GLN A 196 -3.74 -0.65 -13.65
N GLY A 197 -4.25 0.21 -14.53
CA GLY A 197 -5.31 -0.04 -15.49
C GLY A 197 -4.84 -0.01 -16.95
N ARG A 198 -5.79 0.33 -17.83
CA ARG A 198 -5.58 0.47 -19.27
C ARG A 198 -6.12 1.80 -19.81
N GLY A 199 -6.51 2.72 -18.95
CA GLY A 199 -7.07 4.02 -19.25
C GLY A 199 -6.17 4.85 -20.16
N LEU A 200 -4.86 4.90 -19.90
CA LEU A 200 -3.91 5.59 -20.78
C LEU A 200 -3.91 5.00 -22.19
N ASN A 201 -4.17 3.70 -22.33
CA ASN A 201 -4.28 2.98 -23.60
C ASN A 201 -5.74 2.74 -24.03
N SER A 202 -6.69 3.53 -23.54
CA SER A 202 -8.08 3.46 -24.00
C SER A 202 -8.27 4.32 -25.25
N GLU A 203 -9.28 3.99 -26.05
CA GLU A 203 -9.60 4.71 -27.30
C GLU A 203 -9.74 6.23 -27.11
N ALA A 204 -10.18 6.67 -25.92
CA ALA A 204 -10.34 8.08 -25.58
C ALA A 204 -9.01 8.85 -25.49
N TYR A 205 -7.90 8.17 -25.18
CA TYR A 205 -6.59 8.79 -24.95
C TYR A 205 -5.50 8.34 -25.94
N THR A 206 -5.80 7.37 -26.80
CA THR A 206 -4.84 6.86 -27.78
C THR A 206 -4.82 7.67 -29.07
N ASP A 207 -3.64 7.90 -29.63
CA ASP A 207 -3.49 8.47 -30.97
C ASP A 207 -4.04 7.54 -32.07
N HIS A 208 -4.06 7.99 -33.33
CA HIS A 208 -4.50 7.18 -34.47
C HIS A 208 -3.69 5.88 -34.69
N ALA A 209 -2.55 5.73 -34.03
CA ALA A 209 -1.72 4.53 -34.04
C ALA A 209 -1.95 3.65 -32.80
N GLY A 210 -2.94 3.95 -31.95
CA GLY A 210 -3.28 3.19 -30.76
C GLY A 210 -2.34 3.39 -29.57
N ARG A 211 -1.56 4.48 -29.54
CA ARG A 211 -0.63 4.77 -28.44
C ARG A 211 -1.19 5.79 -27.48
N GLY A 212 -1.27 5.42 -26.20
CA GLY A 212 -1.57 6.33 -25.11
C GLY A 212 -0.45 7.33 -24.81
N PRO A 213 -0.72 8.39 -24.03
CA PRO A 213 0.32 9.27 -23.53
C PRO A 213 1.23 8.52 -22.54
N ALA A 214 2.50 8.94 -22.47
CA ALA A 214 3.47 8.34 -21.53
C ALA A 214 3.19 8.72 -20.06
N ILE A 215 2.51 9.85 -19.83
CA ILE A 215 2.20 10.41 -18.50
C ILE A 215 0.78 10.98 -18.55
N ALA A 216 0.05 10.84 -17.44
CA ALA A 216 -1.18 11.58 -17.19
C ALA A 216 -1.16 12.20 -15.78
N VAL A 217 -1.98 13.22 -15.59
CA VAL A 217 -2.24 13.84 -14.29
C VAL A 217 -3.53 13.24 -13.73
N GLY A 218 -3.41 12.49 -12.63
CA GLY A 218 -4.58 11.98 -11.90
C GLY A 218 -5.37 13.14 -11.30
N ASN A 219 -6.68 13.19 -11.56
CA ASN A 219 -7.56 14.25 -11.05
C ASN A 219 -8.48 13.77 -9.91
N SER A 220 -8.57 12.46 -9.69
CA SER A 220 -9.42 11.83 -8.69
C SER A 220 -8.92 10.42 -8.38
N ILE A 221 -9.24 9.94 -7.19
CA ILE A 221 -9.06 8.55 -6.78
C ILE A 221 -10.46 7.99 -6.55
N LEU A 222 -10.80 6.88 -7.21
CA LEU A 222 -12.11 6.24 -7.01
C LEU A 222 -12.23 5.77 -5.56
N GLY A 223 -13.38 6.03 -4.95
CA GLY A 223 -13.69 5.48 -3.64
C GLY A 223 -13.69 3.96 -3.71
N HIS A 224 -12.95 3.31 -2.83
CA HIS A 224 -12.88 1.86 -2.77
C HIS A 224 -13.25 1.38 -1.36
N GLY A 225 -13.91 0.23 -1.29
CA GLY A 225 -14.25 -0.44 -0.04
C GLY A 225 -13.81 -1.89 -0.07
N ARG A 226 -13.33 -2.36 1.10
CA ARG A 226 -12.99 -3.77 1.32
C ARG A 226 -13.83 -4.29 2.48
N TRP A 227 -14.48 -5.43 2.27
CA TRP A 227 -15.33 -6.08 3.27
C TRP A 227 -14.93 -7.53 3.47
N ARG A 228 -15.03 -8.00 4.72
CA ARG A 228 -15.05 -9.43 5.03
C ARG A 228 -16.48 -9.84 5.36
N LEU A 229 -17.09 -10.64 4.49
CA LEU A 229 -18.42 -11.21 4.69
C LEU A 229 -18.26 -12.58 5.35
N ARG A 230 -18.98 -12.80 6.45
CA ARG A 230 -18.98 -14.08 7.17
C ARG A 230 -20.34 -14.77 7.00
N PHE A 231 -20.32 -15.97 6.43
CA PHE A 231 -21.48 -16.84 6.31
C PHE A 231 -21.37 -17.94 7.35
N THR A 232 -22.39 -18.10 8.19
CA THR A 232 -22.45 -19.15 9.21
C THR A 232 -23.57 -20.12 8.89
N GLY A 233 -23.29 -21.40 9.05
CA GLY A 233 -24.26 -22.48 8.90
C GLY A 233 -23.97 -23.58 9.91
N GLN A 234 -24.28 -24.82 9.55
CA GLN A 234 -24.09 -25.97 10.42
C GLN A 234 -23.15 -26.99 9.79
N GLY A 235 -21.99 -27.16 10.41
CA GLY A 235 -21.04 -28.19 10.00
C GLY A 235 -21.56 -29.59 10.29
N ASN A 236 -21.37 -30.51 9.34
CA ASN A 236 -21.91 -31.86 9.40
C ASN A 236 -21.23 -32.78 8.38
N HIS A 237 -21.42 -34.10 8.47
CA HIS A 237 -20.79 -35.05 7.55
C HIS A 237 -21.44 -35.02 6.16
N ALA A 238 -20.65 -34.75 5.11
CA ALA A 238 -21.17 -34.49 3.77
C ALA A 238 -21.82 -35.71 3.10
N GLY A 239 -21.51 -36.93 3.55
CA GLY A 239 -22.10 -38.16 3.00
C GLY A 239 -23.41 -38.59 3.66
N THR A 240 -23.66 -38.19 4.91
CA THR A 240 -24.77 -38.75 5.71
C THR A 240 -25.86 -37.73 6.01
N THR A 241 -25.55 -36.44 5.96
CA THR A 241 -26.56 -35.38 6.12
C THR A 241 -27.37 -35.22 4.84
N LEU A 242 -28.68 -35.46 4.92
CA LEU A 242 -29.61 -35.30 3.81
C LEU A 242 -29.61 -33.86 3.30
N MET A 243 -29.85 -33.66 2.00
CA MET A 243 -29.82 -32.33 1.39
C MET A 243 -30.84 -31.36 2.01
N THR A 244 -32.00 -31.86 2.42
CA THR A 244 -33.07 -31.07 3.07
C THR A 244 -32.68 -30.55 4.45
N ASP A 245 -31.69 -31.16 5.09
CA ASP A 245 -31.33 -30.89 6.48
C ASP A 245 -30.07 -30.00 6.58
N ARG A 246 -29.54 -29.56 5.43
CA ARG A 246 -28.31 -28.78 5.38
C ARG A 246 -28.58 -27.30 5.56
N ALA A 247 -27.83 -26.69 6.49
CA ALA A 247 -27.58 -25.26 6.52
C ALA A 247 -26.15 -25.00 6.02
N ASP A 248 -25.92 -25.13 4.71
CA ASP A 248 -24.59 -25.06 4.10
C ASP A 248 -24.18 -23.61 3.74
N PRO A 249 -23.23 -22.99 4.47
CA PRO A 249 -22.80 -21.63 4.21
C PRO A 249 -22.00 -21.47 2.90
N MET A 250 -21.46 -22.55 2.34
CA MET A 250 -20.74 -22.50 1.06
C MET A 250 -21.66 -22.11 -0.08
N VAL A 251 -22.90 -22.62 -0.08
CA VAL A 251 -23.89 -22.32 -1.13
C VAL A 251 -24.27 -20.84 -1.10
N ALA A 252 -24.51 -20.29 0.09
CA ALA A 252 -24.80 -18.87 0.29
C ALA A 252 -23.62 -17.97 -0.13
N ALA A 253 -22.39 -18.35 0.24
CA ALA A 253 -21.19 -17.64 -0.19
C ALA A 253 -21.03 -17.66 -1.71
N ALA A 254 -21.21 -18.81 -2.37
CA ALA A 254 -21.11 -18.94 -3.83
C ALA A 254 -22.16 -18.10 -4.56
N GLN A 255 -23.40 -18.10 -4.09
CA GLN A 255 -24.47 -17.24 -4.62
C GLN A 255 -24.12 -15.76 -4.48
N THR A 256 -23.55 -15.36 -3.34
CA THR A 256 -23.11 -13.98 -3.12
C THR A 256 -22.00 -13.58 -4.09
N ILE A 257 -21.02 -14.45 -4.34
CA ILE A 257 -19.93 -14.19 -5.29
C ILE A 257 -20.48 -13.93 -6.71
N ILE A 258 -21.45 -14.74 -7.15
CA ILE A 258 -22.11 -14.56 -8.45
C ILE A 258 -22.88 -13.23 -8.47
N ALA A 259 -23.62 -12.93 -7.40
CA ALA A 259 -24.40 -11.70 -7.29
C ALA A 259 -23.52 -10.45 -7.31
N VAL A 260 -22.39 -10.45 -6.60
CA VAL A 260 -21.41 -9.35 -6.61
C VAL A 260 -20.99 -8.99 -8.03
N ARG A 261 -20.62 -9.98 -8.85
CA ARG A 261 -20.22 -9.75 -10.25
C ARG A 261 -21.37 -9.17 -11.07
N ALA A 262 -22.58 -9.73 -10.92
CA ALA A 262 -23.75 -9.28 -11.67
C ALA A 262 -24.14 -7.84 -11.31
N ILE A 263 -24.13 -7.50 -10.03
CA ILE A 263 -24.44 -6.15 -9.53
C ILE A 263 -23.42 -5.14 -10.04
N ALA A 264 -22.12 -5.43 -9.92
CA ALA A 264 -21.08 -4.52 -10.38
C ALA A 264 -21.11 -4.29 -11.90
N ALA A 265 -21.40 -5.34 -12.69
CA ALA A 265 -21.55 -5.21 -14.14
C ALA A 265 -22.76 -4.37 -14.56
N ALA A 266 -23.76 -4.21 -13.69
CA ALA A 266 -24.94 -3.39 -13.94
C ALA A 266 -24.75 -1.91 -13.53
N GLN A 267 -23.62 -1.56 -12.91
CA GLN A 267 -23.29 -0.18 -12.54
C GLN A 267 -22.21 0.36 -13.47
N ASN A 268 -22.38 1.59 -13.93
CA ASN A 268 -21.36 2.26 -14.75
C ASN A 268 -20.09 2.46 -13.92
N ASP A 269 -18.94 2.18 -14.54
CA ASP A 269 -17.59 2.38 -13.97
C ASP A 269 -17.25 1.61 -12.68
N ALA A 270 -18.19 0.83 -12.13
CA ALA A 270 -17.94 0.00 -10.97
C ALA A 270 -17.02 -1.19 -11.28
N ARG A 271 -16.25 -1.60 -10.28
CA ARG A 271 -15.44 -2.83 -10.28
C ARG A 271 -15.68 -3.54 -8.96
N ALA A 272 -16.03 -4.82 -8.99
CA ALA A 272 -16.10 -5.62 -7.78
C ALA A 272 -15.40 -6.96 -7.96
N THR A 273 -14.61 -7.35 -6.97
CA THR A 273 -13.82 -8.58 -7.00
C THR A 273 -13.92 -9.29 -5.66
N VAL A 274 -14.24 -10.58 -5.70
CA VAL A 274 -14.01 -11.48 -4.57
C VAL A 274 -12.68 -12.18 -4.80
N GLY A 275 -11.66 -11.76 -4.07
CA GLY A 275 -10.29 -12.26 -4.25
C GLY A 275 -9.91 -13.43 -3.34
N ARG A 276 -10.69 -13.70 -2.28
CA ARG A 276 -10.41 -14.74 -1.31
C ARG A 276 -11.70 -15.33 -0.73
N ILE A 277 -11.70 -16.65 -0.58
CA ILE A 277 -12.73 -17.43 0.12
C ILE A 277 -12.03 -18.40 1.07
N GLU A 278 -12.56 -18.57 2.28
CA GLU A 278 -12.00 -19.45 3.30
C GLU A 278 -13.11 -20.20 4.04
N PRO A 279 -13.34 -21.48 3.69
CA PRO A 279 -14.27 -22.33 4.41
C PRO A 279 -13.63 -22.97 5.64
N ILE A 280 -14.43 -23.12 6.70
CA ILE A 280 -14.04 -23.78 7.95
C ILE A 280 -15.05 -24.92 8.21
N PRO A 281 -14.60 -26.18 8.36
CA PRO A 281 -13.19 -26.62 8.37
C PRO A 281 -12.56 -26.76 6.97
N GLY A 282 -13.32 -26.68 5.88
CA GLY A 282 -12.77 -26.75 4.52
C GLY A 282 -12.39 -28.15 4.03
N GLY A 283 -12.85 -29.20 4.71
CA GLY A 283 -12.66 -30.59 4.29
C GLY A 283 -13.61 -31.01 3.16
N THR A 284 -13.15 -31.91 2.28
CA THR A 284 -13.93 -32.36 1.10
C THR A 284 -15.16 -33.21 1.47
N ASN A 285 -15.16 -33.85 2.64
CA ASN A 285 -16.22 -34.71 3.14
C ASN A 285 -17.01 -34.10 4.32
N VAL A 286 -16.93 -32.78 4.50
CA VAL A 286 -17.59 -32.06 5.60
C VAL A 286 -18.31 -30.84 5.06
N ILE A 287 -19.55 -30.63 5.49
CA ILE A 287 -20.28 -29.37 5.28
C ILE A 287 -19.57 -28.31 6.13
N ALA A 288 -19.21 -27.18 5.54
CA ALA A 288 -18.57 -26.09 6.28
C ALA A 288 -19.52 -25.53 7.36
N SER A 289 -18.99 -25.15 8.51
CA SER A 289 -19.76 -24.39 9.51
C SER A 289 -19.67 -22.89 9.29
N ILE A 290 -18.57 -22.42 8.71
CA ILE A 290 -18.33 -21.00 8.41
C ILE A 290 -17.67 -20.88 7.04
N VAL A 291 -17.99 -19.82 6.30
CA VAL A 291 -17.22 -19.38 5.14
C VAL A 291 -16.99 -17.88 5.25
N ASP A 292 -15.72 -17.45 5.28
CA ASP A 292 -15.35 -16.05 5.17
C ASP A 292 -15.02 -15.71 3.70
N VAL A 293 -15.49 -14.56 3.22
CA VAL A 293 -15.31 -14.06 1.85
C VAL A 293 -14.79 -12.63 1.89
N TRP A 294 -13.78 -12.30 1.08
CA TRP A 294 -13.22 -10.94 1.00
C TRP A 294 -13.59 -10.28 -0.32
N LEU A 295 -14.34 -9.19 -0.21
CA LEU A 295 -14.88 -8.38 -1.30
C LEU A 295 -14.12 -7.05 -1.39
N ASP A 296 -13.65 -6.69 -2.58
CA ASP A 296 -13.16 -5.36 -2.95
C ASP A 296 -14.17 -4.75 -3.96
N VAL A 297 -14.65 -3.53 -3.71
CA VAL A 297 -15.50 -2.77 -4.64
C VAL A 297 -14.90 -1.38 -4.86
N ARG A 298 -14.89 -0.92 -6.11
CA ARG A 298 -14.48 0.40 -6.59
C ARG A 298 -15.54 0.98 -7.50
#